data_AF-A0A6L8GGE0-F1
#
_entry.id   AF-A0A6L8GGE0-F1
#
_cell.length_a   1.000
_cell.length_b   1.000
_cell.length_c   1.000
_cell.angle_alpha   90.00
_cell.angle_beta   90.00
_cell.angle_gamma   90.00
#
_symmetry.space_group_name_H-M   'P 1'
#
loop_
_entity.id
_entity.type
_entity.pdbx_description
1 polymer ?
#
loop_
_entity_poly.entity_id
_entity_poly.type
_entity_poly.pdbx_seq_one_letter_code
_entity_poly.pdbx_strand_id
1 'polypeptide(L)'
;MPNIPFRFRATPDSASGLWLSWIVYRGEGSDVKFSPRQISVWEDMRDGANSPWASGWTAPEAPSDNRWEASATFDEPGTYIIRAWADDGGLMSYEDITVRVTG
;
A
#
# COMPACT_ATOMS: atom_id res chain seq x y z
N MET A 1 -17.59 26.00 12.72
CA MET A 1 -16.40 26.54 12.03
C MET A 1 -16.55 26.23 10.56
N PRO A 2 -16.32 27.17 9.62
CA PRO A 2 -16.49 26.88 8.20
C PRO A 2 -15.40 25.90 7.73
N ASN A 3 -15.80 24.98 6.85
CA ASN A 3 -14.92 23.98 6.25
C ASN A 3 -13.95 24.71 5.31
N ILE A 4 -12.65 24.73 5.63
CA ILE A 4 -11.64 25.35 4.78
C ILE A 4 -11.34 24.36 3.65
N PRO A 5 -11.68 24.66 2.38
CA PRO A 5 -11.28 23.80 1.28
C PRO A 5 -9.76 23.94 1.13
N PHE A 6 -9.09 22.81 0.87
CA PHE A 6 -7.64 22.68 0.67
C PHE A 6 -6.79 22.73 1.95
N ARG A 7 -6.61 21.56 2.59
CA ARG A 7 -5.46 21.32 3.46
C ARG A 7 -4.21 21.25 2.57
N PHE A 8 -3.52 22.38 2.42
CA PHE A 8 -2.20 22.40 1.80
C PHE A 8 -1.24 21.67 2.74
N ARG A 9 -0.65 20.56 2.28
CA ARG A 9 0.33 19.79 3.07
C ARG A 9 1.74 20.19 2.65
N ALA A 10 2.37 21.02 3.46
CA ALA A 10 3.68 21.62 3.14
C ALA A 10 4.87 20.71 3.47
N THR A 11 4.65 19.63 4.23
CA THR A 11 5.63 18.59 4.59
C THR A 11 5.22 17.26 3.98
N PRO A 12 6.16 16.35 3.64
CA PRO A 12 5.88 15.02 3.07
C PRO A 12 5.32 14.10 4.17
N ASP A 13 4.12 14.43 4.64
CA ASP A 13 3.37 13.59 5.55
C ASP A 13 2.35 12.78 4.70
N SER A 14 2.22 11.49 4.96
CA SER A 14 1.19 10.60 4.37
C SER A 14 -0.15 10.79 5.07
N ALA A 15 -1.27 10.63 4.36
CA ALA A 15 -2.62 10.81 4.94
C ALA A 15 -2.81 9.93 6.18
N SER A 16 -3.46 10.48 7.22
CA SER A 16 -3.70 9.74 8.47
C SER A 16 -4.79 8.70 8.32
N GLY A 17 -4.68 7.63 9.12
CA GLY A 17 -5.61 6.51 9.16
C GLY A 17 -4.89 5.21 8.81
N LEU A 18 -5.25 4.10 9.47
CA LEU A 18 -4.56 2.83 9.29
C LEU A 18 -4.85 2.22 7.92
N TRP A 19 -3.80 1.90 7.17
CA TRP A 19 -3.89 1.15 5.93
C TRP A 19 -2.77 0.11 5.84
N LEU A 20 -2.99 -0.90 5.00
CA LEU A 20 -1.99 -1.91 4.67
C LEU A 20 -1.91 -2.11 3.15
N SER A 21 -0.71 -2.36 2.66
CA SER A 21 -0.45 -2.70 1.28
C SER A 21 0.49 -3.89 1.16
N TRP A 22 0.23 -4.76 0.19
CA TRP A 22 1.13 -5.83 -0.23
C TRP A 22 1.94 -5.40 -1.45
N ILE A 23 3.25 -5.56 -1.39
CA ILE A 23 4.16 -5.22 -2.50
C ILE A 23 5.17 -6.33 -2.76
N VAL A 24 5.68 -6.39 -3.99
CA VAL A 24 6.93 -7.11 -4.24
C VAL A 24 8.09 -6.25 -3.77
N TYR A 25 8.81 -6.71 -2.74
CA TYR A 25 10.01 -6.03 -2.24
C TYR A 25 11.28 -6.47 -2.99
N ARG A 26 11.37 -7.76 -3.35
CA ARG A 26 12.45 -8.34 -4.17
C ARG A 26 11.92 -9.50 -5.02
N GLY A 27 12.60 -9.79 -6.13
CA GLY A 27 12.28 -10.87 -7.07
C GLY A 27 12.21 -10.34 -8.51
N GLU A 28 11.96 -11.23 -9.47
CA GLU A 28 11.88 -10.90 -10.92
C GLU A 28 10.72 -9.92 -11.24
N GLY A 29 9.76 -9.78 -10.32
CA GLY A 29 9.26 -8.47 -9.88
C GLY A 29 8.27 -7.69 -10.76
N SER A 30 8.17 -7.90 -12.07
CA SER A 30 7.20 -7.17 -12.90
C SER A 30 5.80 -7.78 -12.94
N ASP A 31 5.69 -9.10 -12.76
CA ASP A 31 4.46 -9.83 -13.13
C ASP A 31 3.63 -10.34 -11.95
N VAL A 32 4.04 -10.04 -10.71
CA VAL A 32 3.21 -10.38 -9.55
C VAL A 32 2.03 -9.43 -9.45
N LYS A 33 0.82 -9.97 -9.57
CA LYS A 33 -0.43 -9.20 -9.52
C LYS A 33 -1.15 -9.45 -8.21
N PHE A 34 -1.55 -8.37 -7.53
CA PHE A 34 -2.34 -8.44 -6.31
C PHE A 34 -3.81 -8.09 -6.56
N SER A 35 -4.72 -8.83 -5.93
CA SER A 35 -6.16 -8.56 -5.91
C SER A 35 -6.69 -8.57 -4.47
N PRO A 36 -7.34 -7.50 -3.98
CA PRO A 36 -7.63 -6.25 -4.68
C PRO A 36 -6.37 -5.45 -5.01
N ARG A 37 -6.51 -4.41 -5.84
CA ARG A 37 -5.40 -3.49 -6.16
C ARG A 37 -4.89 -2.85 -4.87
N GLN A 38 -3.58 -2.90 -4.68
CA GLN A 38 -2.92 -2.43 -3.47
C GLN A 38 -2.68 -0.91 -3.49
N ILE A 39 -2.54 -0.33 -2.30
CA ILE A 39 -2.21 1.09 -2.10
C ILE A 39 -0.73 1.30 -2.44
N SER A 40 -0.42 2.38 -3.15
CA SER A 40 0.96 2.76 -3.43
C SER A 40 1.68 3.07 -2.12
N VAL A 41 2.80 2.40 -1.88
CA VAL A 41 3.72 2.68 -0.76
C VAL A 41 4.76 3.74 -1.10
N TRP A 42 4.78 4.23 -2.34
CA TRP A 42 5.68 5.28 -2.81
C TRP A 42 4.97 6.62 -2.81
N GLU A 43 5.73 7.70 -2.61
CA GLU A 43 5.26 9.11 -2.60
C GLU A 43 4.74 9.57 -3.97
N ASP A 44 3.60 9.01 -4.38
CA ASP A 44 2.92 9.40 -5.61
C ASP A 44 1.88 10.47 -5.28
N MET A 45 2.22 11.72 -5.59
CA MET A 45 1.37 12.89 -5.32
C MET A 45 0.36 13.17 -6.44
N ARG A 46 0.30 12.36 -7.50
CA ARG A 46 -0.62 12.58 -8.62
C ARG A 46 -2.07 12.41 -8.17
N ASP A 47 -2.94 13.33 -8.59
CA ASP A 47 -4.37 13.25 -8.32
C ASP A 47 -4.96 11.93 -8.86
N GLY A 48 -5.75 11.26 -8.02
CA GLY A 48 -6.34 9.95 -8.33
C GLY A 48 -5.37 8.77 -8.25
N ALA A 49 -4.11 8.97 -7.89
CA ALA A 49 -3.26 7.87 -7.48
C ALA A 49 -3.84 7.22 -6.22
N ASN A 50 -3.81 5.89 -6.14
CA ASN A 50 -4.18 5.17 -4.93
C ASN A 50 -3.01 5.27 -3.93
N SER A 51 -2.76 6.47 -3.43
CA SER A 51 -1.54 6.85 -2.73
C SER A 51 -1.87 7.76 -1.54
N PRO A 52 -1.33 7.49 -0.34
CA PRO A 52 -1.51 8.34 0.84
C PRO A 52 -0.99 9.77 0.67
N TRP A 53 -0.17 10.04 -0.34
CA TRP A 53 0.36 11.38 -0.65
C TRP A 53 -0.44 12.10 -1.73
N ALA A 54 -1.40 11.43 -2.37
CA ALA A 54 -2.25 12.05 -3.37
C ALA A 54 -3.28 13.00 -2.72
N SER A 55 -3.52 14.13 -3.38
CA SER A 55 -4.52 15.10 -2.94
C SER A 55 -5.90 14.43 -2.83
N GLY A 56 -6.56 14.60 -1.68
CA GLY A 56 -7.90 14.07 -1.43
C GLY A 56 -7.98 12.56 -1.17
N TRP A 57 -6.85 11.84 -1.17
CA TRP A 57 -6.86 10.44 -0.73
C TRP A 57 -7.24 10.35 0.75
N THR A 58 -8.04 9.35 1.09
CA THR A 58 -8.45 9.05 2.46
C THR A 58 -8.22 7.56 2.71
N ALA A 59 -7.70 7.22 3.88
CA ALA A 59 -7.51 5.83 4.26
C ALA A 59 -8.84 5.07 4.15
N PRO A 60 -8.85 3.88 3.53
CA PRO A 60 -10.04 3.04 3.53
C PRO A 60 -10.40 2.64 4.96
N GLU A 61 -11.67 2.32 5.19
CA GLU A 61 -12.09 1.75 6.46
C GLU A 61 -11.33 0.45 6.72
N ALA A 62 -10.84 0.29 7.95
CA ALA A 62 -10.19 -0.95 8.34
C ALA A 62 -11.18 -2.12 8.26
N PRO A 63 -10.76 -3.31 7.80
CA PRO A 63 -11.60 -4.50 7.83
C PRO A 63 -12.13 -4.78 9.24
N SER A 64 -13.40 -5.18 9.36
CA SER A 64 -14.08 -5.34 10.65
C SER A 64 -13.47 -6.43 11.54
N ASP A 65 -12.72 -7.35 10.95
CA ASP A 65 -12.01 -8.44 11.62
C ASP A 65 -10.51 -8.14 11.83
N ASN A 66 -10.06 -6.92 11.52
CA ASN A 66 -8.66 -6.49 11.51
C ASN A 66 -7.75 -7.38 10.62
N ARG A 67 -8.29 -7.93 9.53
CA ARG A 67 -7.53 -8.78 8.60
C ARG A 67 -7.48 -8.17 7.21
N TRP A 68 -6.28 -7.81 6.76
CA TRP A 68 -6.03 -7.37 5.38
C TRP A 68 -5.62 -8.56 4.53
N GLU A 69 -6.43 -8.87 3.52
CA GLU A 69 -6.23 -10.01 2.63
C GLU A 69 -6.01 -9.56 1.19
N ALA A 70 -5.10 -10.25 0.50
CA ALA A 70 -4.91 -10.12 -0.92
C ALA A 70 -4.49 -11.46 -1.52
N SER A 71 -4.95 -11.72 -2.74
CA SER A 71 -4.46 -12.80 -3.59
C SER A 71 -3.29 -12.29 -4.41
N ALA A 72 -2.15 -12.98 -4.36
CA ALA A 72 -1.00 -12.72 -5.22
C ALA A 72 -0.91 -13.80 -6.31
N THR A 73 -0.86 -13.40 -7.57
CA THR A 73 -0.66 -14.27 -8.72
C THR A 73 0.75 -14.08 -9.24
N PHE A 74 1.48 -15.19 -9.46
CA PHE A 74 2.86 -15.21 -9.95
C PHE A 74 2.88 -15.86 -11.34
N ASP A 75 3.35 -15.12 -12.34
CA ASP A 75 3.39 -15.63 -13.73
C ASP A 75 4.70 -16.36 -14.06
N GLU A 76 5.73 -16.23 -13.21
CA GLU A 76 7.04 -16.87 -13.41
C GLU A 76 7.51 -17.66 -12.17
N PRO A 77 8.21 -18.80 -12.34
CA PRO A 77 8.93 -19.46 -11.26
C PRO A 77 10.06 -18.57 -10.72
N GLY A 78 10.30 -18.62 -9.42
CA GLY A 78 11.33 -17.78 -8.80
C GLY A 78 11.26 -17.73 -7.28
N THR A 79 12.11 -16.90 -6.69
CA THR A 79 12.06 -16.54 -5.27
C THR A 79 11.71 -15.08 -5.13
N TYR A 80 10.61 -14.80 -4.44
CA TYR A 80 10.07 -13.46 -4.24
C TYR A 80 10.08 -13.13 -2.75
N ILE A 81 10.35 -11.87 -2.43
CA ILE A 81 10.08 -11.32 -1.11
C ILE A 81 8.87 -10.42 -1.25
N ILE A 82 7.76 -10.85 -0.66
CA ILE A 82 6.52 -10.07 -0.58
C ILE A 82 6.51 -9.36 0.77
N ARG A 83 6.26 -8.05 0.76
CA ARG A 83 6.21 -7.23 1.97
C ARG A 83 4.77 -6.80 2.25
N ALA A 84 4.32 -7.03 3.49
CA ALA A 84 3.20 -6.32 4.07
C ALA A 84 3.70 -4.99 4.64
N TRP A 85 3.15 -3.87 4.21
CA TRP A 85 3.46 -2.54 4.70
C TRP A 85 2.24 -1.95 5.38
N ALA A 86 2.34 -1.62 6.67
CA ALA A 86 1.28 -0.98 7.45
C ALA A 86 1.73 0.42 7.90
N ASP A 87 0.82 1.39 7.80
CA ASP A 87 1.09 2.79 8.11
C ASP A 87 -0.22 3.47 8.54
N ASP A 88 -0.14 4.36 9.54
CA ASP A 88 -1.29 5.13 10.05
C ASP A 88 -1.15 6.66 9.85
N GLY A 89 -0.11 7.10 9.15
CA GLY A 89 0.28 8.48 8.94
C GLY A 89 1.24 9.04 9.98
N GLY A 90 1.59 8.27 11.01
CA GLY A 90 2.59 8.65 12.03
C GLY A 90 3.59 7.54 12.36
N LEU A 91 3.15 6.29 12.37
CA LEU A 91 3.99 5.10 12.58
C LEU A 91 3.85 4.16 11.38
N MET A 92 4.99 3.63 10.94
CA MET A 92 5.03 2.56 9.93
C MET A 92 5.58 1.27 10.57
N SER A 93 5.12 0.12 10.05
CA SER A 93 5.72 -1.19 10.31
C SER A 93 5.58 -2.07 9.08
N TYR A 94 6.43 -3.09 8.97
CA TYR A 94 6.37 -4.02 7.85
C TYR A 94 6.80 -5.43 8.25
N GLU A 95 6.35 -6.40 7.45
CA GLU A 95 6.75 -7.80 7.56
C GLU A 95 7.03 -8.38 6.17
N ASP A 96 8.06 -9.22 6.07
CA ASP A 96 8.50 -9.83 4.81
C ASP A 96 8.20 -11.33 4.79
N ILE A 97 7.67 -11.80 3.68
CA ILE A 97 7.37 -13.22 3.40
C ILE A 97 8.20 -13.65 2.18
N THR A 98 8.97 -14.72 2.33
CA THR A 98 9.67 -15.34 1.19
C THR A 98 8.76 -16.37 0.53
N VAL A 99 8.46 -16.18 -0.75
CA VAL A 99 7.65 -17.10 -1.56
C VAL A 99 8.54 -17.73 -2.62
N ARG A 100 8.56 -19.07 -2.67
CA ARG A 100 9.22 -19.82 -3.72
C ARG A 100 8.17 -20.41 -4.65
N VAL A 101 8.18 -19.97 -5.90
CA VAL A 101 7.29 -20.46 -6.97
C VAL A 101 8.06 -21.46 -7.81
N THR A 102 7.51 -22.66 -7.97
CA THR A 102 8.06 -23.73 -8.82
C THR A 102 7.06 -24.08 -9.91
N GLY A 103 7.55 -24.46 -11.08
CA GLY A 103 6.73 -24.98 -12.18
C GLY A 103 6.29 -26.42 -12.00
#